data_AF-A0A9W8EFQ2-F1
#
_entry.id   AF-A0A9W8EFQ2-F1
#
_cell.length_a   1.000
_cell.length_b   1.000
_cell.length_c   1.000
_cell.angle_alpha   90.00
_cell.angle_beta   90.00
_cell.angle_gamma   90.00
#
_symmetry.space_group_name_H-M   'P 1'
#
loop_
_entity.id
_entity.type
_entity.pdbx_description
1 polymer ?
#
loop_
_entity_poly.entity_id
_entity_poly.type
_entity_poly.pdbx_seq_one_letter_code
_entity_poly.pdbx_strand_id
1 'polypeptide(L)'
;MLSALCAPYTKVEESFYMQAIHDILKWGPVNSSFDHLSFPGAVPRSFVGPLLLAALSYPATLVVGAGGSGADGPRIQIVARLALGCLVAWANSKLRRQVGATFGGVAARWYAIFSMCQFHFTFWTSRMLGNTLALVPMLLAQTLWLRCLTADS
;
A
#
# COMPACT_ATOMS: atom_id res chain seq x y z
N MET A 1 6.23 0.19 -8.25
CA MET A 1 5.24 -0.28 -9.25
C MET A 1 5.82 -1.30 -10.22
N LEU A 2 6.99 -1.06 -10.85
CA LEU A 2 7.69 -2.07 -11.67
C LEU A 2 7.87 -3.43 -10.96
N SER A 3 8.14 -3.42 -9.64
CA SER A 3 8.27 -4.65 -8.85
C SER A 3 6.99 -5.50 -8.80
N ALA A 4 5.80 -4.91 -8.98
CA ALA A 4 4.55 -5.68 -9.04
C ALA A 4 4.48 -6.59 -10.27
N LEU A 5 5.15 -6.22 -11.37
CA LEU A 5 5.18 -6.97 -12.63
C LEU A 5 6.44 -7.85 -12.73
N CYS A 6 7.61 -7.30 -12.38
CA CYS A 6 8.89 -8.00 -12.53
C CYS A 6 9.17 -9.02 -11.42
N ALA A 7 8.50 -8.92 -10.27
CA ALA A 7 8.65 -9.84 -9.14
C ALA A 7 7.26 -10.35 -8.68
N PRO A 8 6.63 -11.24 -9.46
CA PRO A 8 5.26 -11.71 -9.21
C PRO A 8 5.16 -12.56 -7.93
N TYR A 9 6.23 -13.29 -7.60
CA TYR A 9 6.28 -14.13 -6.41
C TYR A 9 6.40 -13.33 -5.12
N THR A 10 5.80 -13.85 -4.05
CA THR A 10 5.78 -13.20 -2.75
C THR A 10 6.58 -13.94 -1.71
N LYS A 11 7.13 -13.15 -0.79
CA LYS A 11 7.78 -13.65 0.40
C LYS A 11 6.71 -14.20 1.35
N VAL A 12 7.10 -15.12 2.22
CA VAL A 12 6.17 -15.80 3.13
C VAL A 12 5.47 -14.81 4.06
N GLU A 13 6.13 -13.72 4.44
CA GLU A 13 5.62 -12.69 5.33
C GLU A 13 4.53 -11.82 4.68
N GLU A 14 4.51 -11.72 3.34
CA GLU A 14 3.46 -11.02 2.59
C GLU A 14 2.15 -11.82 2.53
N SER A 15 2.23 -13.14 2.69
CA SER A 15 1.07 -14.04 2.53
C SER A 15 -0.07 -13.66 3.49
N PHE A 16 0.26 -13.28 4.72
CA PHE A 16 -0.74 -12.90 5.74
C PHE A 16 -1.64 -11.75 5.25
N TYR A 17 -1.04 -10.64 4.83
CA TYR A 17 -1.81 -9.47 4.38
C TYR A 17 -2.48 -9.74 3.02
N MET A 18 -1.80 -10.46 2.12
CA MET A 18 -2.34 -10.79 0.82
C MET A 18 -3.58 -11.67 0.91
N GLN A 19 -3.54 -12.75 1.69
CA GLN A 19 -4.66 -13.66 1.87
C GLN A 19 -5.82 -12.95 2.56
N ALA A 20 -5.54 -12.10 3.57
CA ALA A 20 -6.58 -11.28 4.18
C ALA A 20 -7.29 -10.36 3.18
N ILE A 21 -6.55 -9.69 2.29
CA ILE A 21 -7.15 -8.83 1.25
C ILE A 21 -7.96 -9.66 0.25
N HIS A 22 -7.42 -10.80 -0.19
CA HIS A 22 -8.11 -11.71 -1.09
C HIS A 22 -9.43 -12.20 -0.48
N ASP A 23 -9.40 -12.66 0.76
CA ASP A 23 -10.57 -13.19 1.45
C ASP A 23 -11.65 -12.11 1.65
N ILE A 24 -11.25 -10.89 2.02
CA ILE A 24 -12.19 -9.75 2.15
C ILE A 24 -12.84 -9.41 0.80
N LEU A 25 -12.05 -9.39 -0.28
CA LEU A 25 -12.56 -9.09 -1.62
C LEU A 25 -13.45 -10.21 -2.19
N LYS A 26 -13.23 -11.46 -1.77
CA LYS A 26 -13.98 -12.63 -2.23
C LYS A 26 -15.25 -12.87 -1.42
N TRP A 27 -15.17 -12.82 -0.10
CA TRP A 27 -16.22 -13.24 0.82
C TRP A 27 -16.89 -12.09 1.60
N GLY A 28 -16.38 -10.85 1.47
CA GLY A 28 -16.81 -9.70 2.26
C GLY A 28 -16.00 -9.53 3.54
N PRO A 29 -16.28 -8.50 4.37
CA PRO A 29 -15.42 -8.09 5.49
C PRO A 29 -15.44 -9.03 6.70
N VAL A 30 -16.49 -9.85 6.85
CA VAL A 30 -16.62 -10.81 7.95
C VAL A 30 -17.16 -12.12 7.39
N ASN A 31 -16.36 -13.19 7.46
CA ASN A 31 -16.76 -14.51 7.03
C ASN A 31 -16.05 -15.60 7.85
N SER A 32 -16.74 -16.70 8.14
CA SER A 32 -16.16 -17.85 8.87
C SER A 32 -15.21 -18.70 8.01
N SER A 33 -15.20 -18.51 6.69
CA SER A 33 -14.35 -19.23 5.73
C SER A 33 -13.02 -18.53 5.47
N PHE A 34 -12.64 -17.56 6.29
CA PHE A 34 -11.35 -16.88 6.20
C PHE A 34 -10.19 -17.79 6.60
N ASP A 35 -9.15 -17.84 5.78
CA ASP A 35 -8.01 -18.72 6.00
C ASP A 35 -7.22 -18.35 7.27
N HIS A 36 -7.21 -17.06 7.62
CA HIS A 36 -6.55 -16.55 8.82
C HIS A 36 -7.22 -16.94 10.15
N LEU A 37 -8.41 -17.58 10.11
CA LEU A 37 -9.02 -18.21 11.29
C LEU A 37 -8.39 -19.57 11.59
N SER A 38 -8.03 -20.32 10.55
CA SER A 38 -7.33 -21.62 10.66
C SER A 38 -5.83 -21.44 10.90
N PHE A 39 -5.25 -20.38 10.33
CA PHE A 39 -3.83 -20.03 10.48
C PHE A 39 -3.68 -18.61 11.03
N PRO A 40 -3.82 -18.42 12.36
CA PRO A 40 -3.72 -17.12 12.99
C PRO A 40 -2.28 -16.60 12.95
N GLY A 41 -1.95 -15.93 11.84
CA GLY A 41 -0.66 -15.28 11.62
C GLY A 41 -0.59 -13.87 12.21
N ALA A 42 -0.03 -12.92 11.45
CA ALA A 42 -0.01 -11.50 11.84
C ALA A 42 -1.37 -10.78 11.64
N VAL A 43 -2.30 -11.39 10.89
CA VAL A 43 -3.58 -10.77 10.48
C VAL A 43 -4.49 -10.41 11.66
N PRO A 44 -4.72 -11.27 12.67
CA PRO A 44 -5.66 -10.97 13.75
C PRO A 44 -5.27 -9.72 14.57
N ARG A 45 -3.98 -9.35 14.55
CA ARG A 45 -3.45 -8.19 15.29
C ARG A 45 -3.57 -6.86 14.53
N SER A 46 -3.72 -6.89 13.21
CA SER A 46 -3.72 -5.70 12.34
C SER A 46 -4.66 -5.82 11.13
N PHE A 47 -5.95 -6.07 11.37
CA PHE A 47 -6.96 -6.26 10.32
C PHE A 47 -7.31 -4.98 9.54
N VAL A 48 -7.11 -3.80 10.15
CA VAL A 48 -7.50 -2.50 9.56
C VAL A 48 -6.77 -2.22 8.24
N GLY A 49 -5.48 -2.54 8.15
CA GLY A 49 -4.69 -2.33 6.93
C GLY A 49 -5.23 -3.11 5.72
N PRO A 50 -5.34 -4.45 5.80
CA PRO A 50 -6.01 -5.27 4.80
C PRO A 50 -7.41 -4.77 4.42
N LEU A 51 -8.24 -4.44 5.41
CA LEU A 51 -9.61 -4.00 5.19
C LEU A 51 -9.68 -2.70 4.36
N LEU A 52 -8.88 -1.69 4.72
CA LEU A 52 -8.83 -0.43 3.98
C LEU A 52 -8.31 -0.64 2.55
N LEU A 53 -7.26 -1.45 2.38
CA LEU A 53 -6.71 -1.72 1.06
C LEU A 53 -7.66 -2.55 0.19
N ALA A 54 -8.40 -3.50 0.77
CA ALA A 54 -9.47 -4.24 0.09
C ALA A 54 -10.59 -3.28 -0.35
N ALA A 55 -11.07 -2.40 0.53
CA ALA A 55 -12.09 -1.41 0.18
C ALA A 55 -11.65 -0.48 -0.96
N LEU A 56 -10.38 -0.02 -0.93
CA LEU A 56 -9.81 0.84 -1.98
C LEU A 56 -9.59 0.11 -3.31
N SER A 57 -9.27 -1.19 -3.27
CA SER A 57 -9.02 -2.00 -4.48
C SER A 57 -10.28 -2.61 -5.08
N TYR A 58 -11.37 -2.72 -4.32
CA TYR A 58 -12.65 -3.29 -4.76
C TYR A 58 -13.20 -2.72 -6.08
N PRO A 59 -13.30 -1.40 -6.30
CA PRO A 59 -13.80 -0.90 -7.58
C PRO A 59 -12.91 -1.32 -8.76
N ALA A 60 -11.59 -1.38 -8.55
CA ALA A 60 -10.66 -1.81 -9.58
C ALA A 60 -10.81 -3.31 -9.89
N THR A 61 -11.09 -4.16 -8.89
CA THR A 61 -11.32 -5.59 -9.13
C THR A 61 -12.59 -5.87 -9.92
N LEU A 62 -13.64 -5.05 -9.74
CA LEU A 62 -14.86 -5.14 -10.56
C LEU A 62 -14.58 -4.82 -12.03
N VAL A 63 -13.78 -3.78 -12.31
CA VAL A 63 -13.43 -3.37 -13.69
C VAL A 63 -12.64 -4.45 -14.42
N VAL A 64 -11.72 -5.13 -13.74
CA VAL A 64 -10.90 -6.20 -14.35
C VAL A 64 -11.55 -7.59 -14.30
N GLY A 65 -12.81 -7.67 -13.83
CA GLY A 65 -13.53 -8.95 -13.69
C GLY A 65 -12.90 -9.91 -12.68
N ALA A 66 -12.14 -9.40 -11.72
CA ALA A 66 -11.43 -10.19 -10.70
C ALA A 66 -12.12 -10.15 -9.32
N GLY A 67 -13.26 -9.48 -9.19
CA GLY A 67 -14.02 -9.39 -7.94
C GLY A 67 -15.18 -10.40 -7.86
N GLY A 68 -15.64 -10.70 -6.65
CA GLY A 68 -16.80 -11.56 -6.40
C GLY A 68 -16.50 -13.06 -6.52
N SER A 69 -17.52 -13.85 -6.90
CA SER A 69 -17.45 -15.32 -6.97
C SER A 69 -16.47 -15.86 -8.03
N GLY A 70 -16.03 -15.02 -8.99
CA GLY A 70 -14.99 -15.31 -9.99
C GLY A 70 -13.60 -14.78 -9.63
N ALA A 71 -13.31 -14.58 -8.33
CA ALA A 71 -12.05 -14.04 -7.84
C ALA A 71 -10.81 -14.86 -8.27
N ASP A 72 -10.09 -14.37 -9.28
CA ASP A 72 -8.77 -14.87 -9.69
C ASP A 72 -7.68 -14.35 -8.74
N GLY A 73 -7.14 -15.23 -7.89
CA GLY A 73 -6.10 -14.90 -6.91
C GLY A 73 -4.93 -14.04 -7.45
N PRO A 74 -4.28 -14.44 -8.57
CA PRO A 74 -3.19 -13.67 -9.15
C PRO A 74 -3.61 -12.26 -9.63
N ARG A 75 -4.83 -12.11 -10.17
CA ARG A 75 -5.34 -10.81 -10.62
C ARG A 75 -5.60 -9.89 -9.44
N ILE A 76 -6.27 -10.39 -8.40
CA ILE A 76 -6.51 -9.65 -7.15
C ILE A 76 -5.19 -9.19 -6.55
N GLN A 77 -4.20 -10.08 -6.49
CA GLN A 77 -2.88 -9.74 -5.99
C GLN A 77 -2.25 -8.58 -6.77
N ILE A 78 -2.25 -8.62 -8.10
CA ILE A 78 -1.69 -7.53 -8.92
C ILE A 78 -2.46 -6.22 -8.67
N VAL A 79 -3.79 -6.25 -8.68
CA VAL A 79 -4.63 -5.07 -8.44
C VAL A 79 -4.34 -4.46 -7.08
N ALA A 80 -4.32 -5.27 -6.02
CA ALA A 80 -4.04 -4.79 -4.67
C ALA A 80 -2.61 -4.24 -4.51
N ARG A 81 -1.61 -4.84 -5.18
CA ARG A 81 -0.23 -4.31 -5.19
C ARG A 81 -0.13 -2.97 -5.90
N LEU A 82 -0.82 -2.82 -7.03
CA LEU A 82 -0.88 -1.56 -7.77
C LEU A 82 -1.61 -0.48 -6.95
N ALA A 83 -2.72 -0.82 -6.31
CA ALA A 83 -3.46 0.08 -5.43
C ALA A 83 -2.56 0.59 -4.28
N LEU A 84 -1.84 -0.31 -3.60
CA LEU A 84 -0.89 0.07 -2.56
C LEU A 84 0.24 0.96 -3.09
N GLY A 85 0.82 0.58 -4.24
CA GLY A 85 1.86 1.37 -4.90
C GLY A 85 1.40 2.80 -5.25
N CYS A 86 0.19 2.94 -5.78
CA CYS A 86 -0.44 4.24 -6.05
C CYS A 86 -0.64 5.05 -4.77
N LEU A 87 -1.11 4.41 -3.70
CA LEU A 87 -1.35 5.07 -2.41
C LEU A 87 -0.05 5.60 -1.79
N VAL A 88 1.01 4.79 -1.80
CA VAL A 88 2.34 5.22 -1.35
C VAL A 88 2.89 6.34 -2.24
N ALA A 89 2.76 6.24 -3.56
CA ALA A 89 3.21 7.28 -4.48
C ALA A 89 2.46 8.61 -4.29
N TRP A 90 1.15 8.56 -4.01
CA TRP A 90 0.33 9.72 -3.70
C TRP A 90 0.78 10.39 -2.40
N ALA A 91 0.97 9.62 -1.33
CA ALA A 91 1.44 10.13 -0.04
C ALA A 91 2.85 10.73 -0.16
N ASN A 92 3.76 10.05 -0.87
CA ASN A 92 5.12 10.52 -1.14
C ASN A 92 5.13 11.82 -1.95
N SER A 93 4.19 11.97 -2.89
CA SER A 93 4.03 13.19 -3.69
C SER A 93 3.50 14.37 -2.87
N LYS A 94 2.74 14.12 -1.80
CA LYS A 94 2.35 15.16 -0.82
C LYS A 94 3.57 15.59 0.00
N LEU A 95 4.37 14.64 0.49
CA LEU A 95 5.59 14.94 1.23
C LEU A 95 6.60 15.73 0.38
N ARG A 96 6.86 15.32 -0.87
CA ARG A 96 7.73 16.07 -1.80
C ARG A 96 7.30 17.52 -1.96
N ARG A 97 5.99 17.76 -2.14
CA ARG A 97 5.45 19.13 -2.29
C ARG A 97 5.70 19.94 -1.02
N GLN A 98 5.53 19.34 0.15
CA GLN A 98 5.77 20.02 1.40
C GLN A 98 7.25 20.32 1.64
N VAL A 99 8.14 19.38 1.33
CA VAL A 99 9.60 19.63 1.33
C VAL A 99 9.95 20.83 0.45
N GLY A 100 9.28 20.98 -0.70
CA GLY A 100 9.45 22.15 -1.57
C GLY A 100 8.94 23.45 -0.98
N ALA A 101 7.82 23.41 -0.25
CA ALA A 101 7.28 24.57 0.44
C ALA A 101 8.18 25.03 1.61
N THR A 102 8.78 24.09 2.34
CA THR A 102 9.61 24.38 3.53
C THR A 102 11.06 24.69 3.20
N PHE A 103 11.67 23.97 2.25
CA PHE A 103 13.12 24.05 1.96
C PHE A 103 13.43 24.50 0.52
N GLY A 104 12.40 24.86 -0.27
CA GLY A 104 12.55 25.34 -1.64
C GLY A 104 12.57 24.24 -2.71
N GLY A 105 12.41 24.65 -3.96
CA GLY A 105 12.25 23.74 -5.11
C GLY A 105 13.49 22.89 -5.44
N VAL A 106 14.69 23.32 -5.06
CA VAL A 106 15.93 22.53 -5.23
C VAL A 106 15.91 21.30 -4.32
N ALA A 107 15.56 21.48 -3.03
CA ALA A 107 15.44 20.38 -2.07
C ALA A 107 14.38 19.37 -2.50
N ALA A 108 13.22 19.83 -2.98
CA ALA A 108 12.17 18.94 -3.48
C ALA A 108 12.59 18.10 -4.69
N ARG A 109 13.43 18.64 -5.58
CA ARG A 109 13.97 17.91 -6.72
C ARG A 109 14.94 16.82 -6.26
N TRP A 110 15.89 17.16 -5.39
CA TRP A 110 16.84 16.18 -4.85
C TRP A 110 16.14 15.08 -4.05
N TYR A 111 15.16 15.44 -3.22
CA TYR A 111 14.31 14.48 -2.53
C TYR A 111 13.66 13.47 -3.50
N ALA A 112 13.11 13.96 -4.62
CA ALA A 112 12.51 13.09 -5.63
C ALA A 112 13.53 12.15 -6.26
N ILE A 113 14.70 12.67 -6.65
CA ILE A 113 15.78 11.89 -7.25
C ILE A 113 16.21 10.78 -6.29
N PHE A 114 16.52 11.12 -5.03
CA PHE A 114 16.93 10.13 -4.03
C PHE A 114 15.84 9.09 -3.76
N SER A 115 14.57 9.50 -3.68
CA SER A 115 13.44 8.58 -3.49
C SER A 115 13.30 7.58 -4.65
N MET A 116 13.54 8.03 -5.88
CA MET A 116 13.47 7.18 -7.09
C MET A 116 14.69 6.26 -7.24
N CYS A 117 15.88 6.71 -6.82
CA CYS A 117 17.10 5.92 -6.88
C CYS A 117 17.20 4.88 -5.75
N GLN A 118 16.48 5.07 -4.64
CA GLN A 118 16.51 4.12 -3.54
C GLN A 118 15.83 2.80 -3.94
N PHE A 119 16.64 1.75 -4.10
CA PHE A 119 16.16 0.40 -4.40
C PHE A 119 15.13 -0.08 -3.38
N HIS A 120 15.40 0.08 -2.08
CA HIS A 120 14.51 -0.42 -1.05
C HIS A 120 13.13 0.27 -1.11
N PHE A 121 13.07 1.59 -1.25
CA PHE A 121 11.78 2.28 -1.31
C PHE A 121 11.00 1.81 -2.54
N THR A 122 11.59 1.94 -3.72
CA THR A 122 10.93 1.61 -5.00
C THR A 122 10.48 0.15 -5.10
N PHE A 123 11.29 -0.80 -4.63
CA PHE A 123 10.99 -2.22 -4.65
C PHE A 123 9.83 -2.58 -3.70
N TRP A 124 9.86 -2.07 -2.46
CA TRP A 124 8.91 -2.46 -1.42
C TRP A 124 7.59 -1.68 -1.41
N THR A 125 7.50 -0.54 -2.11
CA THR A 125 6.27 0.32 -2.16
C THR A 125 4.99 -0.39 -2.60
N SER A 126 5.08 -1.48 -3.37
CA SER A 126 3.92 -2.25 -3.85
C SER A 126 3.83 -3.65 -3.28
N ARG A 127 4.57 -3.95 -2.19
CA ARG A 127 4.55 -5.27 -1.53
C ARG A 127 3.73 -5.19 -0.25
N MET A 128 2.90 -6.22 -0.02
CA MET A 128 1.89 -6.22 1.03
C MET A 128 2.49 -6.64 2.37
N LEU A 129 3.36 -5.79 2.91
CA LEU A 129 3.87 -5.93 4.27
C LEU A 129 3.21 -4.92 5.19
N GLY A 130 3.12 -5.26 6.48
CA GLY A 130 2.57 -4.36 7.50
C GLY A 130 3.31 -3.02 7.57
N ASN A 131 4.63 -3.01 7.38
CA ASN A 131 5.42 -1.77 7.35
C ASN A 131 5.11 -0.91 6.11
N THR A 132 4.86 -1.50 4.94
CA THR A 132 4.46 -0.76 3.73
C THR A 132 3.07 -0.17 3.87
N LEU A 133 2.14 -0.87 4.53
CA LEU A 133 0.83 -0.31 4.88
C LEU A 133 0.98 0.87 5.87
N ALA A 134 1.83 0.74 6.88
CA ALA A 134 2.13 1.79 7.84
C ALA A 134 2.92 2.98 7.24
N LEU A 135 3.61 2.78 6.12
CA LEU A 135 4.35 3.84 5.43
C LEU A 135 3.44 4.95 4.92
N VAL A 136 2.22 4.63 4.47
CA VAL A 136 1.26 5.61 3.97
C VAL A 136 0.91 6.67 5.03
N PRO A 137 0.37 6.30 6.21
CA PRO A 137 0.08 7.29 7.25
C PRO A 137 1.37 7.96 7.77
N MET A 138 2.52 7.27 7.77
CA MET A 138 3.78 7.88 8.17
C MET A 138 4.22 9.03 7.24
N LEU A 139 4.12 8.85 5.92
CA LEU A 139 4.44 9.89 4.93
C LEU A 139 3.48 11.10 5.07
N LEU A 140 2.21 10.84 5.36
CA LEU A 140 1.23 11.90 5.62
C LEU A 140 1.52 12.63 6.93
N ALA A 141 1.87 11.91 8.00
CA ALA A 141 2.24 12.49 9.28
C ALA A 141 3.48 13.40 9.14
N GLN A 142 4.50 12.96 8.41
CA GLN A 142 5.68 13.78 8.09
C GLN A 142 5.30 15.02 7.27
N THR A 143 4.36 14.88 6.32
CA THR A 143 3.85 16.00 5.54
C THR A 143 3.18 17.03 6.46
N LEU A 144 2.34 16.60 7.39
CA LEU A 144 1.67 17.49 8.34
C LEU A 144 2.65 18.14 9.30
N TRP A 145 3.63 17.40 9.80
CA TRP A 145 4.67 17.94 10.66
C TRP A 145 5.48 19.05 9.97
N LEU A 146 5.91 18.83 8.73
CA LEU A 146 6.59 19.87 7.95
C LEU A 146 5.67 21.07 7.68
N ARG A 147 4.36 20.87 7.49
CA ARG A 147 3.40 21.97 7.36
C ARG A 147 3.36 22.85 8.60
N CYS A 148 3.34 22.27 9.78
CA CYS A 148 3.37 23.05 11.03
C CYS A 148 4.63 23.92 11.08
N LEU A 149 5.81 23.36 10.77
CA LEU A 149 7.06 24.12 10.74
C LEU A 149 7.08 25.28 9.73
N THR A 150 6.27 25.21 8.67
CA THR A 150 6.18 26.28 7.66
C THR A 150 5.12 27.32 8.00
N ALA A 151 4.16 26.99 8.86
CA ALA A 151 3.14 27.93 9.31
C ALA A 151 3.69 28.90 10.37
N ASP A 152 4.73 28.49 11.09
CA ASP A 152 5.36 29.25 12.18
C ASP A 152 6.53 30.14 11.72
N SER A 153 6.88 30.13 10.42
CA SER A 153 8.00 30.84 9.80
C SER A 153 7.55 32.01 8.93
#